data_AF-A0A4U3MCZ1-F1
#
_entry.id   AF-A0A4U3MCZ1-F1
#
_cell.length_a   1.000
_cell.length_b   1.000
_cell.length_c   1.000
_cell.angle_alpha   90.00
_cell.angle_beta   90.00
_cell.angle_gamma   90.00
#
_symmetry.space_group_name_H-M   'P 1'
#
loop_
_entity.id
_entity.type
_entity.pdbx_description
1 polymer ?
#
loop_
_entity_poly.entity_id
_entity_poly.type
_entity_poly.pdbx_seq_one_letter_code
_entity_poly.pdbx_strand_id
1 'polypeptide(L)'
;MPFTDPGGVYRSDTEAWKVDQLVVDRRYQTLVLNRLTDLTGHTWEEIDTSPELGLTLCELPDLAAIEQALVGGFLEGVRRSRQGEYDPADPIPALDLLLYALRTSFEERYDGWSPPMAKNRLLDGVQGSPYTGGGRPDELAPAVQADLARMTAPGVGPHVGILDSKIVPHPDLEGRFLASAKDIYTGAAPHPSPVGHATFVAGVILKHAPDAVLVMRSILDNRGVEVSSWAVAKAMVGFLKTDVRVLNLSFGCTTHDNRPPTVLERAVQRLSPAIVLVAAAGNHGRPTPRRRAARITEVTPVWPAACADVVAVGARGAEFSPKVPWVNVLADGLAVTSTYLTGEVDVVERLLNGEVAVQDKLQFNGYAIWSGTSFACAAVVGEIAARAVAQNISARAAADLIVAESADEVLAELSL
;
A
#
# COMPACT_ATOMS: atom_id res chain seq x y z
N MET A 1 16.99 -16.51 3.41
CA MET A 1 17.86 -15.76 4.35
C MET A 1 17.80 -14.30 3.97
N PRO A 2 17.70 -13.40 4.94
CA PRO A 2 17.73 -11.98 4.69
C PRO A 2 19.06 -11.56 4.05
N PHE A 3 19.01 -10.56 3.17
CA PHE A 3 20.20 -10.02 2.51
C PHE A 3 20.05 -8.52 2.25
N THR A 4 21.17 -7.83 2.08
CA THR A 4 21.19 -6.44 1.61
C THR A 4 21.62 -6.41 0.15
N ASP A 5 20.83 -5.80 -0.71
CA ASP A 5 21.17 -5.67 -2.13
C ASP A 5 22.15 -4.51 -2.40
N PRO A 6 22.76 -4.43 -3.60
CA PRO A 6 23.70 -3.35 -3.93
C PRO A 6 23.11 -1.94 -3.89
N GLY A 7 21.78 -1.80 -3.86
CA GLY A 7 21.08 -0.54 -3.74
C GLY A 7 20.84 -0.10 -2.29
N GLY A 8 21.44 -0.77 -1.31
CA GLY A 8 21.30 -0.45 0.11
C GLY A 8 19.93 -0.81 0.67
N VAL A 9 19.26 -1.81 0.09
CA VAL A 9 17.97 -2.29 0.59
C VAL A 9 18.19 -3.60 1.33
N TYR A 10 17.82 -3.63 2.61
CA TYR A 10 17.69 -4.90 3.35
C TYR A 10 16.37 -5.55 2.97
N ARG A 11 16.43 -6.83 2.63
CA ARG A 11 15.31 -7.64 2.18
C ARG A 11 15.20 -8.86 3.08
N SER A 12 14.03 -9.01 3.70
CA SER A 12 13.61 -10.23 4.39
C SER A 12 12.43 -10.87 3.66
N ASP A 13 11.96 -12.00 4.16
CA ASP A 13 10.80 -12.66 3.57
C ASP A 13 9.50 -11.85 3.75
N THR A 14 9.40 -10.99 4.78
CA THR A 14 8.16 -10.26 5.15
C THR A 14 8.19 -8.76 4.84
N GLU A 15 9.37 -8.15 4.79
CA GLU A 15 9.53 -6.70 4.60
C GLU A 15 10.89 -6.35 3.97
N ALA A 16 10.98 -5.15 3.39
CA ALA A 16 12.21 -4.57 2.88
C ALA A 16 12.31 -3.08 3.26
N TRP A 17 13.53 -2.56 3.39
CA TRP A 17 13.76 -1.16 3.74
C TRP A 17 15.16 -0.67 3.36
N LYS A 18 15.33 0.65 3.24
CA LYS A 18 16.64 1.29 3.05
C LYS A 18 17.45 1.23 4.34
N VAL A 19 18.63 0.61 4.30
CA VAL A 19 19.42 0.27 5.51
C VAL A 19 19.91 1.48 6.28
N ASP A 20 20.06 2.60 5.61
CA ASP A 20 20.64 3.84 6.09
C ASP A 20 19.61 4.97 6.24
N GLN A 21 18.32 4.69 6.03
CA GLN A 21 17.29 5.73 6.06
C GLN A 21 16.34 5.62 7.25
N LEU A 22 16.27 6.70 8.01
CA LEU A 22 15.44 6.87 9.19
C LEU A 22 14.39 7.96 8.93
N VAL A 23 13.15 7.66 9.28
CA VAL A 23 12.06 8.65 9.31
C VAL A 23 11.82 9.10 10.74
N VAL A 24 11.72 10.41 10.96
CA VAL A 24 11.52 11.01 12.28
C VAL A 24 10.39 12.03 12.24
N ASP A 25 9.60 12.12 13.33
CA ASP A 25 8.65 13.22 13.50
C ASP A 25 9.38 14.57 13.60
N ARG A 26 8.99 15.53 12.76
CA ARG A 26 9.65 16.85 12.66
C ARG A 26 9.76 17.57 13.98
N ARG A 27 8.77 17.40 14.87
CA ARG A 27 8.75 18.06 16.18
C ARG A 27 9.90 17.62 17.08
N TYR A 28 10.42 16.41 16.86
CA TYR A 28 11.46 15.80 17.70
C TYR A 28 12.78 15.61 16.94
N GLN A 29 12.89 16.11 15.71
CA GLN A 29 14.09 15.91 14.87
C GLN A 29 15.38 16.30 15.58
N THR A 30 15.46 17.52 16.13
CA THR A 30 16.64 17.98 16.87
C THR A 30 16.90 17.13 18.12
N LEU A 31 15.84 16.74 18.83
CA LEU A 31 15.96 15.93 20.04
C LEU A 31 16.54 14.54 19.73
N VAL A 32 16.04 13.91 18.67
CA VAL A 32 16.51 12.59 18.23
C VAL A 32 17.92 12.67 17.65
N LEU A 33 18.26 13.71 16.86
CA LEU A 33 19.62 13.93 16.35
C LEU A 33 20.61 14.03 17.49
N ASN A 34 20.34 14.90 18.47
CA ASN A 34 21.22 15.07 19.63
C ASN A 34 21.41 13.76 20.37
N ARG A 35 20.34 12.96 20.54
CA ARG A 35 20.47 11.67 21.23
C ARG A 35 21.28 10.66 20.42
N LEU A 36 21.13 10.63 19.09
CA LEU A 36 21.96 9.81 18.21
C LEU A 36 23.43 10.20 18.35
N THR A 37 23.75 11.49 18.29
CA THR A 37 25.12 12.00 18.45
C THR A 37 25.69 11.70 19.83
N ASP A 38 24.91 11.85 20.90
CA ASP A 38 25.35 11.51 22.25
C ASP A 38 25.69 10.02 22.40
N LEU A 39 24.89 9.14 21.78
CA LEU A 39 25.06 7.68 21.88
C LEU A 39 26.19 7.15 20.99
N THR A 40 26.47 7.82 19.87
CA THR A 40 27.30 7.23 18.79
C THR A 40 28.47 8.11 18.37
N GLY A 41 28.45 9.41 18.65
CA GLY A 41 29.40 10.38 18.11
C GLY A 41 29.14 10.76 16.65
N HIS A 42 28.10 10.22 16.02
CA HIS A 42 27.77 10.45 14.61
C HIS A 42 26.54 11.35 14.43
N THR A 43 26.25 11.71 13.18
CA THR A 43 25.11 12.53 12.80
C THR A 43 24.34 11.88 11.66
N TRP A 44 23.27 12.53 11.22
CA TRP A 44 22.54 12.18 10.00
C TRP A 44 22.52 13.37 9.04
N GLU A 45 22.09 13.12 7.81
CA GLU A 45 21.77 14.16 6.84
C GLU A 45 20.26 14.16 6.58
N GLU A 46 19.64 15.34 6.58
CA GLU A 46 18.25 15.47 6.12
C GLU A 46 18.22 15.40 4.60
N ILE A 47 17.50 14.42 4.05
CA ILE A 47 17.41 14.21 2.60
C ILE A 47 16.06 14.65 2.00
N ASP A 48 14.98 14.63 2.79
CA ASP A 48 13.66 15.11 2.37
C ASP A 48 12.79 15.43 3.59
N THR A 49 11.81 16.31 3.42
CA THR A 49 10.85 16.69 4.45
C THR A 49 9.44 16.79 3.85
N SER A 50 8.43 16.40 4.61
CA SER A 50 7.02 16.66 4.26
C SER A 50 6.31 17.42 5.39
N PRO A 51 5.96 18.70 5.17
CA PRO A 51 5.12 19.45 6.10
C PRO A 51 3.75 18.80 6.34
N GLU A 52 3.14 18.25 5.30
CA GLU A 52 1.82 17.61 5.37
C GLU A 52 1.84 16.35 6.25
N LEU A 53 2.90 15.54 6.16
CA LEU A 53 3.09 14.40 7.08
C LEU A 53 3.57 14.86 8.47
N GLY A 54 4.28 15.98 8.55
CA GLY A 54 5.02 16.39 9.74
C GLY A 54 6.17 15.42 10.05
N LEU A 55 6.80 14.89 9.00
CA LEU A 55 7.91 13.94 9.08
C LEU A 55 9.12 14.46 8.29
N THR A 56 10.31 14.00 8.67
CA THR A 56 11.58 14.19 7.96
C THR A 56 12.17 12.82 7.66
N LEU A 57 12.71 12.67 6.46
CA LEU A 57 13.51 11.53 6.03
C LEU A 57 14.99 11.92 6.13
N CYS A 58 15.74 11.13 6.88
CA CYS A 58 17.16 11.31 7.10
C CYS A 58 17.96 10.12 6.57
N GLU A 59 19.20 10.36 6.17
CA GLU A 59 20.19 9.35 5.80
C GLU A 59 21.32 9.28 6.84
N LEU A 60 21.87 8.08 7.05
CA LEU A 60 22.90 7.76 8.03
C LEU A 60 24.21 7.40 7.31
N PRO A 61 25.04 8.38 6.92
CA PRO A 61 26.21 8.14 6.07
C PRO A 61 27.27 7.21 6.71
N ASP A 62 27.37 7.22 8.04
CA ASP A 62 28.33 6.43 8.82
C ASP A 62 27.71 5.18 9.49
N LEU A 63 26.73 4.53 8.84
CA LEU A 63 25.95 3.45 9.47
C LEU A 63 26.80 2.34 10.11
N ALA A 64 27.92 1.96 9.49
CA ALA A 64 28.82 0.94 10.04
C ALA A 64 29.51 1.40 11.33
N ALA A 65 29.91 2.67 11.41
CA ALA A 65 30.53 3.23 12.61
C ALA A 65 29.49 3.42 13.74
N ILE A 66 28.27 3.82 13.38
CA ILE A 66 27.11 3.86 14.28
C ILE A 66 26.85 2.47 14.88
N GLU A 67 26.86 1.41 14.06
CA GLU A 67 26.70 0.03 14.53
C GLU A 67 27.79 -0.33 15.55
N GLN A 68 29.06 -0.09 15.22
CA GLN A 68 30.18 -0.42 16.13
C GLN A 68 30.07 0.30 17.48
N ALA A 69 29.59 1.55 17.50
CA ALA A 69 29.39 2.30 18.73
C ALA A 69 28.28 1.70 19.63
N LEU A 70 27.28 1.04 19.04
CA LEU A 70 26.10 0.54 19.76
C LEU A 70 26.19 -0.95 20.14
N VAL A 71 26.92 -1.76 19.37
CA VAL A 71 26.93 -3.23 19.52
C VAL A 71 27.30 -3.67 20.94
N GLY A 72 28.30 -3.05 21.56
CA GLY A 72 28.77 -3.44 22.89
C GLY A 72 27.75 -3.24 24.01
N GLY A 73 26.82 -2.29 23.86
CA GLY A 73 25.83 -1.95 24.89
C GLY A 73 24.42 -2.47 24.63
N PHE A 74 24.01 -2.60 23.35
CA PHE A 74 22.62 -2.81 22.99
C PHE A 74 22.32 -4.14 22.29
N LEU A 75 23.34 -4.90 21.85
CA LEU A 75 23.14 -6.12 21.05
C LEU A 75 22.32 -7.21 21.77
N GLU A 76 22.58 -7.45 23.06
CA GLU A 76 21.80 -8.43 23.82
C GLU A 76 20.36 -7.99 24.03
N GLY A 77 20.14 -6.69 24.29
CA GLY A 77 18.82 -6.11 24.46
C GLY A 77 17.96 -6.27 23.22
N VAL A 78 18.50 -5.88 22.05
CA VAL A 78 17.76 -6.02 20.78
C VAL A 78 17.51 -7.48 20.45
N ARG A 79 18.44 -8.41 20.72
CA ARG A 79 18.20 -9.86 20.56
C ARG A 79 17.06 -10.35 21.42
N ARG A 80 16.99 -9.94 22.70
CA ARG A 80 15.87 -10.28 23.59
C ARG A 80 14.55 -9.73 23.07
N SER A 81 14.53 -8.47 22.59
CA SER A 81 13.31 -7.84 22.05
C SER A 81 12.75 -8.54 20.81
N ARG A 82 13.59 -9.31 20.10
CA ARG A 82 13.23 -10.01 18.86
C ARG A 82 12.90 -11.50 19.08
N GLN A 83 12.98 -12.00 20.31
CA GLN A 83 12.73 -13.41 20.61
C GLN A 83 11.29 -13.81 20.28
N GLY A 84 11.13 -14.94 19.58
CA GLY A 84 9.82 -15.47 19.19
C GLY A 84 9.28 -14.90 17.87
N GLU A 85 9.74 -13.72 17.46
CA GLU A 85 9.32 -13.08 16.21
C GLU A 85 10.31 -13.36 15.08
N TYR A 86 11.61 -13.19 15.34
CA TYR A 86 12.68 -13.35 14.36
C TYR A 86 13.46 -14.66 14.54
N ASP A 87 14.14 -15.13 13.49
CA ASP A 87 15.10 -16.24 13.60
C ASP A 87 16.30 -15.79 14.44
N PRO A 88 16.63 -16.47 15.56
CA PRO A 88 17.79 -16.11 16.38
C PRO A 88 19.13 -16.18 15.66
N ALA A 89 19.22 -16.92 14.54
CA ALA A 89 20.41 -17.02 13.72
C ALA A 89 20.59 -15.83 12.76
N ASP A 90 19.54 -15.06 12.50
CA ASP A 90 19.63 -13.92 11.59
C ASP A 90 20.48 -12.79 12.20
N PRO A 91 21.34 -12.12 11.40
CA PRO A 91 22.07 -10.95 11.87
C PRO A 91 21.11 -9.82 12.25
N ILE A 92 21.50 -9.03 13.24
CA ILE A 92 20.76 -7.82 13.61
C ILE A 92 21.15 -6.70 12.65
N PRO A 93 20.22 -6.14 11.85
CA PRO A 93 20.53 -5.01 11.00
C PRO A 93 20.94 -3.78 11.82
N ALA A 94 21.95 -3.03 11.37
CA ALA A 94 22.45 -1.83 12.04
C ALA A 94 21.33 -0.81 12.37
N LEU A 95 20.38 -0.61 11.44
CA LEU A 95 19.24 0.29 11.66
C LEU A 95 18.30 -0.21 12.76
N ASP A 96 18.13 -1.52 12.92
CA ASP A 96 17.30 -2.11 13.98
C ASP A 96 17.97 -1.91 15.33
N LEU A 97 19.29 -2.10 15.38
CA LEU A 97 20.10 -1.82 16.58
C LEU A 97 20.02 -0.33 16.96
N LEU A 98 20.13 0.58 15.98
CA LEU A 98 20.00 2.01 16.20
C LEU A 98 18.61 2.40 16.71
N LEU A 99 17.55 1.91 16.06
CA LEU A 99 16.16 2.17 16.48
C LEU A 99 15.91 1.65 17.89
N TYR A 100 16.41 0.45 18.21
CA TYR A 100 16.31 -0.13 19.56
C TYR A 100 17.05 0.74 20.59
N ALA A 101 18.29 1.14 20.29
CA ALA A 101 19.10 1.96 21.19
C ALA A 101 18.45 3.32 21.45
N LEU A 102 18.00 4.02 20.40
CA LEU A 102 17.31 5.31 20.53
C LEU A 102 16.04 5.17 21.37
N ARG A 103 15.17 4.21 21.05
CA ARG A 103 13.90 4.00 21.78
C ARG A 103 14.14 3.68 23.24
N THR A 104 15.01 2.70 23.54
CA THR A 104 15.40 2.35 24.91
C THR A 104 15.90 3.57 25.67
N SER A 105 16.77 4.36 25.03
CA SER A 105 17.37 5.53 25.67
C SER A 105 16.39 6.66 25.96
N PHE A 106 15.38 6.84 25.12
CA PHE A 106 14.28 7.76 25.39
C PHE A 106 13.35 7.21 26.47
N GLU A 107 12.97 5.94 26.38
CA GLU A 107 12.05 5.28 27.31
C GLU A 107 12.60 5.26 28.74
N GLU A 108 13.89 5.00 28.93
CA GLU A 108 14.55 5.09 30.24
C GLU A 108 14.51 6.51 30.82
N ARG A 109 14.61 7.54 29.97
CA ARG A 109 14.65 8.94 30.39
C ARG A 109 13.27 9.55 30.61
N TYR A 110 12.27 9.08 29.87
CA TYR A 110 10.93 9.67 29.81
C TYR A 110 9.84 8.67 30.21
N ASP A 111 10.13 7.78 31.16
CA ASP A 111 9.16 6.86 31.79
C ASP A 111 8.36 6.03 30.76
N GLY A 112 9.07 5.37 29.85
CA GLY A 112 8.49 4.52 28.81
C GLY A 112 8.04 5.25 27.54
N TRP A 113 8.34 6.54 27.40
CA TRP A 113 8.03 7.30 26.18
C TRP A 113 9.22 7.39 25.21
N SER A 114 8.99 7.14 23.91
CA SER A 114 9.92 7.43 22.82
C SER A 114 9.27 8.25 21.68
N PRO A 115 10.02 9.16 21.04
CA PRO A 115 9.50 9.91 19.90
C PRO A 115 9.26 9.00 18.68
N PRO A 116 8.27 9.29 17.82
CA PRO A 116 8.03 8.47 16.63
C PRO A 116 9.22 8.49 15.67
N MET A 117 9.79 7.29 15.46
CA MET A 117 10.92 7.03 14.56
C MET A 117 10.70 5.68 13.88
N ALA A 118 11.00 5.59 12.59
CA ALA A 118 10.76 4.38 11.80
C ALA A 118 11.73 4.21 10.64
N LYS A 119 11.83 2.97 10.15
CA LYS A 119 12.55 2.65 8.91
C LYS A 119 11.83 3.26 7.71
N ASN A 120 12.57 3.70 6.69
CA ASN A 120 11.99 3.92 5.36
C ASN A 120 11.82 2.56 4.64
N ARG A 121 10.66 1.93 4.84
CA ARG A 121 10.32 0.64 4.22
C ARG A 121 10.06 0.78 2.72
N LEU A 122 10.24 -0.29 1.98
CA LEU A 122 9.74 -0.43 0.61
C LEU A 122 8.44 -1.22 0.62
N LEU A 123 7.46 -0.74 -0.14
CA LEU A 123 6.32 -1.53 -0.56
C LEU A 123 6.74 -2.24 -1.85
N ASP A 124 7.52 -3.31 -1.75
CA ASP A 124 7.83 -4.10 -2.94
C ASP A 124 6.57 -4.82 -3.43
N GLY A 125 6.60 -5.36 -4.65
CA GLY A 125 5.75 -6.50 -5.01
C GLY A 125 4.26 -6.27 -4.82
N VAL A 126 3.76 -5.04 -5.07
CA VAL A 126 2.31 -4.80 -5.12
C VAL A 126 1.66 -5.70 -6.16
N GLN A 127 2.40 -6.36 -7.06
CA GLN A 127 2.05 -7.70 -7.55
C GLN A 127 3.16 -8.72 -7.22
N GLY A 128 2.85 -9.72 -6.41
CA GLY A 128 3.76 -10.82 -6.08
C GLY A 128 4.12 -10.92 -4.60
N SER A 129 4.94 -11.92 -4.26
CA SER A 129 5.35 -12.20 -2.88
C SER A 129 6.37 -11.15 -2.38
N PRO A 130 6.33 -10.71 -1.10
CA PRO A 130 5.38 -11.11 -0.05
C PRO A 130 4.07 -10.32 -0.03
N TYR A 131 3.95 -9.23 -0.79
CA TYR A 131 2.85 -8.30 -0.64
C TYR A 131 1.57 -8.74 -1.37
N THR A 132 0.44 -8.11 -1.04
CA THR A 132 -0.87 -8.74 -1.28
C THR A 132 -1.41 -8.69 -2.70
N GLY A 133 -0.65 -8.16 -3.67
CA GLY A 133 -1.08 -8.17 -5.05
C GLY A 133 -2.23 -7.19 -5.32
N GLY A 134 -2.09 -6.28 -6.28
CA GLY A 134 -3.15 -6.00 -7.23
C GLY A 134 -3.60 -7.33 -7.86
N GLY A 135 -4.76 -7.35 -8.51
CA GLY A 135 -5.47 -8.58 -8.90
C GLY A 135 -4.62 -9.83 -9.20
N ARG A 136 -5.14 -11.00 -8.82
CA ARG A 136 -4.46 -12.30 -8.94
C ARG A 136 -3.97 -12.57 -10.37
N PRO A 137 -2.65 -12.65 -10.64
CA PRO A 137 -2.15 -12.85 -12.01
C PRO A 137 -2.65 -14.15 -12.64
N ASP A 138 -2.89 -15.19 -11.83
CA ASP A 138 -3.43 -16.49 -12.24
C ASP A 138 -4.93 -16.48 -12.58
N GLU A 139 -5.65 -15.42 -12.24
CA GLU A 139 -7.07 -15.23 -12.56
C GLU A 139 -7.30 -14.05 -13.50
N LEU A 140 -6.28 -13.69 -14.30
CA LEU A 140 -6.37 -12.65 -15.33
C LEU A 140 -6.67 -13.30 -16.69
N ALA A 141 -7.77 -12.92 -17.33
CA ALA A 141 -8.17 -13.43 -18.64
C ALA A 141 -8.67 -12.31 -19.57
N PRO A 142 -8.49 -12.42 -20.91
CA PRO A 142 -9.04 -11.45 -21.84
C PRO A 142 -10.58 -11.39 -21.81
N ALA A 143 -11.14 -10.20 -21.98
CA ALA A 143 -12.57 -9.99 -22.17
C ALA A 143 -12.86 -9.23 -23.48
N VAL A 144 -14.12 -9.28 -23.92
CA VAL A 144 -14.56 -8.59 -25.15
C VAL A 144 -15.01 -7.15 -24.89
N GLN A 145 -15.67 -6.92 -23.75
CA GLN A 145 -16.20 -5.62 -23.35
C GLN A 145 -16.35 -5.58 -21.82
N ALA A 146 -16.37 -4.37 -21.26
CA ALA A 146 -16.82 -4.12 -19.90
C ALA A 146 -18.19 -3.42 -19.91
N ASP A 147 -18.98 -3.67 -18.87
CA ASP A 147 -20.23 -2.94 -18.66
C ASP A 147 -19.93 -1.61 -17.97
N LEU A 148 -19.73 -0.56 -18.78
CA LEU A 148 -19.55 0.80 -18.32
C LEU A 148 -20.75 1.65 -18.68
N ALA A 149 -21.34 2.27 -17.66
CA ALA A 149 -22.43 3.20 -17.85
C ALA A 149 -21.96 4.46 -18.60
N ARG A 150 -22.87 5.03 -19.41
CA ARG A 150 -22.61 6.25 -20.16
C ARG A 150 -22.44 7.43 -19.21
N MET A 151 -21.49 8.31 -19.53
CA MET A 151 -21.39 9.62 -18.87
C MET A 151 -22.67 10.40 -19.12
N THR A 152 -23.23 10.98 -18.08
CA THR A 152 -24.39 11.87 -18.18
C THR A 152 -23.99 13.34 -18.00
N ALA A 153 -22.95 13.62 -17.21
CA ALA A 153 -22.47 14.97 -16.92
C ALA A 153 -20.93 15.04 -16.85
N PRO A 154 -20.24 15.22 -18.00
CA PRO A 154 -18.78 15.21 -18.06
C PRO A 154 -18.15 16.30 -17.19
N GLY A 155 -17.20 15.91 -16.32
CA GLY A 155 -16.39 16.84 -15.53
C GLY A 155 -17.10 17.52 -14.36
N VAL A 156 -18.35 17.17 -14.05
CA VAL A 156 -19.16 17.82 -13.00
C VAL A 156 -19.36 16.91 -11.78
N GLY A 157 -19.15 15.59 -11.91
CA GLY A 157 -19.37 14.66 -10.82
C GLY A 157 -18.26 14.64 -9.76
N PRO A 158 -18.39 13.75 -8.78
CA PRO A 158 -17.54 13.74 -7.60
C PRO A 158 -16.10 13.36 -7.95
N HIS A 159 -15.14 14.02 -7.30
CA HIS A 159 -13.72 13.71 -7.50
C HIS A 159 -13.31 12.50 -6.64
N VAL A 160 -12.85 11.45 -7.32
CA VAL A 160 -12.37 10.21 -6.72
C VAL A 160 -10.87 10.09 -6.98
N GLY A 161 -10.07 10.00 -5.92
CA GLY A 161 -8.64 9.79 -6.03
C GLY A 161 -8.32 8.32 -6.27
N ILE A 162 -7.38 8.03 -7.17
CA ILE A 162 -6.82 6.69 -7.37
C ILE A 162 -5.30 6.79 -7.23
N LEU A 163 -4.76 6.06 -6.25
CA LEU A 163 -3.32 5.94 -6.04
C LEU A 163 -2.89 4.51 -6.36
N ASP A 164 -2.32 4.31 -7.56
CA ASP A 164 -2.15 2.97 -8.14
C ASP A 164 -0.98 2.94 -9.15
N SER A 165 -1.00 2.04 -10.15
CA SER A 165 -0.13 2.05 -11.32
C SER A 165 -0.40 3.24 -12.22
N LYS A 166 0.45 3.41 -13.23
CA LYS A 166 0.17 4.37 -14.29
C LYS A 166 -1.11 3.98 -15.03
N ILE A 167 -1.95 4.97 -15.34
CA ILE A 167 -3.15 4.74 -16.12
C ILE A 167 -2.80 4.53 -17.59
N VAL A 168 -3.32 3.46 -18.19
CA VAL A 168 -3.31 3.24 -19.63
C VAL A 168 -4.48 4.01 -20.25
N PRO A 169 -4.26 4.89 -21.24
CA PRO A 169 -5.33 5.54 -21.97
C PRO A 169 -6.27 4.50 -22.61
N HIS A 170 -7.57 4.65 -22.38
CA HIS A 170 -8.59 3.73 -22.88
C HIS A 170 -9.78 4.55 -23.42
N PRO A 171 -10.38 4.19 -24.57
CA PRO A 171 -11.50 4.94 -25.16
C PRO A 171 -12.66 5.20 -24.19
N ASP A 172 -13.07 4.19 -23.42
CA ASP A 172 -14.18 4.35 -22.47
C ASP A 172 -13.88 5.27 -21.27
N LEU A 173 -12.60 5.58 -21.04
CA LEU A 173 -12.14 6.47 -19.97
C LEU A 173 -11.86 7.90 -20.48
N GLU A 174 -12.05 8.16 -21.78
CA GLU A 174 -11.79 9.47 -22.38
C GLU A 174 -12.63 10.57 -21.70
N GLY A 175 -11.97 11.63 -21.26
CA GLY A 175 -12.60 12.76 -20.56
C GLY A 175 -13.05 12.46 -19.12
N ARG A 176 -12.74 11.28 -18.56
CA ARG A 176 -13.19 10.86 -17.22
C ARG A 176 -12.11 10.87 -16.14
N PHE A 177 -10.86 11.15 -16.51
CA PHE A 177 -9.76 11.20 -15.55
C PHE A 177 -8.84 12.42 -15.75
N LEU A 178 -8.21 12.82 -14.66
CA LEU A 178 -7.17 13.84 -14.57
C LEU A 178 -5.88 13.14 -14.13
N ALA A 179 -4.86 13.18 -14.97
CA ALA A 179 -3.54 12.60 -14.70
C ALA A 179 -2.45 13.54 -15.20
N SER A 180 -1.32 13.62 -14.48
CA SER A 180 -0.14 14.28 -15.04
C SER A 180 0.59 13.33 -16.00
N ALA A 181 1.42 13.86 -16.90
CA ALA A 181 2.07 13.05 -17.93
C ALA A 181 2.90 11.87 -17.35
N LYS A 182 3.47 12.04 -16.16
CA LYS A 182 4.25 10.97 -15.50
C LYS A 182 3.37 9.80 -15.03
N ASP A 183 2.09 10.05 -14.79
CA ASP A 183 1.10 9.09 -14.28
C ASP A 183 0.39 8.33 -15.42
N ILE A 184 0.68 8.67 -16.68
CA ILE A 184 0.15 8.01 -17.87
C ILE A 184 1.17 6.99 -18.37
N TYR A 185 0.72 5.78 -18.66
CA TYR A 185 1.56 4.74 -19.25
C TYR A 185 1.69 4.94 -20.76
N THR A 186 2.92 4.92 -21.26
CA THR A 186 3.25 5.09 -22.68
C THR A 186 4.20 4.02 -23.21
N GLY A 187 4.29 2.87 -22.51
CA GLY A 187 5.15 1.76 -22.94
C GLY A 187 4.53 0.96 -24.09
N ALA A 188 5.35 0.11 -24.72
CA ALA A 188 4.93 -0.78 -25.82
C ALA A 188 4.91 -2.24 -25.37
N ALA A 189 4.18 -3.08 -26.12
CA ALA A 189 4.07 -4.51 -25.86
C ALA A 189 5.42 -5.25 -26.07
N PRO A 190 5.64 -6.42 -25.40
CA PRO A 190 4.75 -7.03 -24.43
C PRO A 190 4.68 -6.23 -23.12
N HIS A 191 3.47 -6.07 -22.60
CA HIS A 191 3.21 -5.33 -21.37
C HIS A 191 3.26 -6.27 -20.16
N PRO A 192 3.93 -5.91 -19.05
CA PRO A 192 3.76 -6.63 -17.80
C PRO A 192 2.31 -6.53 -17.30
N SER A 193 1.73 -7.63 -16.82
CA SER A 193 0.35 -7.67 -16.29
C SER A 193 0.00 -6.61 -15.22
N PRO A 194 0.91 -6.09 -14.37
CA PRO A 194 0.54 -5.00 -13.45
C PRO A 194 0.16 -3.68 -14.13
N VAL A 195 0.60 -3.44 -15.37
CA VAL A 195 0.44 -2.13 -16.02
C VAL A 195 -1.03 -1.71 -16.13
N GLY A 196 -1.94 -2.64 -16.44
CA GLY A 196 -3.35 -2.31 -16.63
C GLY A 196 -4.18 -2.23 -15.34
N HIS A 197 -3.57 -2.37 -14.16
CA HIS A 197 -4.30 -2.41 -12.88
C HIS A 197 -5.07 -1.12 -12.58
N ALA A 198 -4.44 0.05 -12.67
CA ALA A 198 -5.13 1.33 -12.47
C ALA A 198 -6.28 1.56 -13.46
N THR A 199 -6.10 1.16 -14.72
CA THR A 199 -7.14 1.24 -15.76
C THR A 199 -8.31 0.31 -15.45
N PHE A 200 -8.04 -0.86 -14.87
CA PHE A 200 -9.07 -1.78 -14.42
C PHE A 200 -9.86 -1.24 -13.24
N VAL A 201 -9.18 -0.74 -12.22
CA VAL A 201 -9.77 -0.06 -11.05
C VAL A 201 -10.63 1.14 -11.49
N ALA A 202 -10.13 1.96 -12.42
CA ALA A 202 -10.87 3.10 -12.96
C ALA A 202 -12.21 2.68 -13.59
N GLY A 203 -12.21 1.63 -14.42
CA GLY A 203 -13.44 1.11 -15.01
C GLY A 203 -14.42 0.58 -13.96
N VAL A 204 -13.94 -0.13 -12.93
CA VAL A 204 -14.83 -0.62 -11.86
C VAL A 204 -15.46 0.55 -11.10
N ILE A 205 -14.69 1.59 -10.75
CA ILE A 205 -15.25 2.79 -10.08
C ILE A 205 -16.33 3.44 -10.97
N LEU A 206 -16.07 3.61 -12.26
CA LEU A 206 -16.99 4.26 -13.20
C LEU A 206 -18.23 3.43 -13.52
N LYS A 207 -18.19 2.11 -13.34
CA LYS A 207 -19.39 1.26 -13.40
C LYS A 207 -20.41 1.65 -12.33
N HIS A 208 -19.94 2.00 -11.13
CA HIS A 208 -20.79 2.40 -10.01
C HIS A 208 -21.06 3.91 -9.95
N ALA A 209 -20.08 4.74 -10.33
CA ALA A 209 -20.16 6.19 -10.36
C ALA A 209 -19.82 6.75 -11.76
N PRO A 210 -20.75 6.72 -12.72
CA PRO A 210 -20.46 6.99 -14.13
C PRO A 210 -20.01 8.42 -14.44
N ASP A 211 -20.39 9.36 -13.57
CA ASP A 211 -20.06 10.78 -13.68
C ASP A 211 -18.87 11.20 -12.80
N ALA A 212 -18.26 10.28 -12.04
CA ALA A 212 -17.09 10.59 -11.23
C ALA A 212 -15.92 11.07 -12.09
N VAL A 213 -15.18 12.05 -11.57
CA VAL A 213 -13.92 12.51 -12.15
C VAL A 213 -12.79 11.82 -11.39
N LEU A 214 -12.03 10.97 -12.09
CA LEU A 214 -10.95 10.22 -11.49
C LEU A 214 -9.66 11.05 -11.42
N VAL A 215 -9.10 11.27 -10.25
CA VAL A 215 -7.83 11.97 -10.05
C VAL A 215 -6.71 10.94 -9.85
N MET A 216 -5.95 10.69 -10.90
CA MET A 216 -4.95 9.63 -10.95
C MET A 216 -3.60 10.08 -10.42
N ARG A 217 -2.97 9.24 -9.60
CA ARG A 217 -1.55 9.34 -9.24
C ARG A 217 -0.91 7.97 -9.26
N SER A 218 0.25 7.90 -9.88
CA SER A 218 1.04 6.67 -9.93
C SER A 218 2.02 6.61 -8.77
N ILE A 219 1.99 5.52 -8.01
CA ILE A 219 3.07 5.09 -7.11
C ILE A 219 3.52 3.67 -7.41
N LEU A 220 2.83 2.96 -8.31
CA LEU A 220 3.32 1.68 -8.82
C LEU A 220 4.05 1.93 -10.16
N ASP A 221 5.36 1.71 -10.22
CA ASP A 221 6.09 1.46 -11.46
C ASP A 221 5.52 0.29 -12.26
N ASN A 222 5.93 0.26 -13.53
CA ASN A 222 5.42 -0.67 -14.53
C ASN A 222 5.93 -2.12 -14.36
N ARG A 223 6.66 -2.43 -13.28
CA ARG A 223 7.30 -3.72 -12.99
C ARG A 223 6.96 -4.26 -11.59
N GLY A 224 6.08 -3.59 -10.82
CA GLY A 224 5.74 -4.00 -9.45
C GLY A 224 6.75 -3.55 -8.36
N VAL A 225 7.48 -2.47 -8.65
CA VAL A 225 8.30 -1.53 -7.84
C VAL A 225 8.76 -1.86 -6.45
N GLU A 226 9.98 -1.38 -6.24
CA GLU A 226 10.60 -0.93 -5.01
C GLU A 226 10.19 0.53 -4.67
N VAL A 227 8.91 0.82 -4.33
CA VAL A 227 8.56 2.19 -3.88
C VAL A 227 8.69 2.31 -2.38
N SER A 228 9.38 3.36 -1.94
CA SER A 228 9.47 3.68 -0.53
C SER A 228 8.12 4.09 0.05
N SER A 229 7.82 3.57 1.23
CA SER A 229 6.67 3.94 2.05
C SER A 229 6.61 5.46 2.29
N TRP A 230 7.76 6.14 2.32
CA TRP A 230 7.86 7.60 2.29
C TRP A 230 7.21 8.22 1.04
N ALA A 231 7.57 7.75 -0.16
CA ALA A 231 7.02 8.25 -1.41
C ALA A 231 5.51 7.97 -1.53
N VAL A 232 5.06 6.78 -1.10
CA VAL A 232 3.62 6.45 -1.03
C VAL A 232 2.88 7.41 -0.09
N ALA A 233 3.39 7.59 1.14
CA ALA A 233 2.79 8.50 2.11
C ALA A 233 2.71 9.96 1.60
N LYS A 234 3.77 10.46 0.94
CA LYS A 234 3.78 11.79 0.31
C LYS A 234 2.74 11.90 -0.81
N ALA A 235 2.61 10.87 -1.65
CA ALA A 235 1.62 10.84 -2.72
C ALA A 235 0.19 10.84 -2.18
N MET A 236 -0.07 10.08 -1.09
CA MET A 236 -1.34 10.06 -0.36
C MET A 236 -1.69 11.47 0.15
N VAL A 237 -0.84 12.09 0.98
CA VAL A 237 -1.18 13.40 1.59
C VAL A 237 -1.27 14.53 0.56
N GLY A 238 -0.65 14.38 -0.62
CA GLY A 238 -0.80 15.37 -1.66
C GLY A 238 -2.25 15.48 -2.21
N PHE A 239 -3.14 14.53 -1.93
CA PHE A 239 -4.58 14.66 -2.25
C PHE A 239 -5.29 15.71 -1.39
N LEU A 240 -4.73 16.12 -0.24
CA LEU A 240 -5.25 17.23 0.57
C LEU A 240 -5.31 18.56 -0.19
N LYS A 241 -4.54 18.68 -1.27
CA LYS A 241 -4.50 19.87 -2.15
C LYS A 241 -5.46 19.76 -3.35
N THR A 242 -6.44 18.87 -3.28
CA THR A 242 -7.38 18.57 -4.36
C THR A 242 -8.82 18.50 -3.84
N ASP A 243 -9.80 18.45 -4.74
CA ASP A 243 -11.20 18.28 -4.38
C ASP A 243 -11.62 16.82 -4.15
N VAL A 244 -10.67 15.88 -4.12
CA VAL A 244 -10.93 14.48 -3.81
C VAL A 244 -11.55 14.33 -2.42
N ARG A 245 -12.60 13.51 -2.31
CA ARG A 245 -13.26 13.17 -1.04
C ARG A 245 -13.31 11.67 -0.74
N VAL A 246 -13.00 10.83 -1.72
CA VAL A 246 -12.83 9.37 -1.58
C VAL A 246 -11.53 8.98 -2.28
N LEU A 247 -10.66 8.24 -1.60
CA LEU A 247 -9.38 7.79 -2.13
C LEU A 247 -9.32 6.27 -2.15
N ASN A 248 -9.17 5.71 -3.35
CA ASN A 248 -8.96 4.30 -3.59
C ASN A 248 -7.49 3.92 -3.38
N LEU A 249 -7.25 2.97 -2.48
CA LEU A 249 -5.94 2.41 -2.12
C LEU A 249 -5.93 0.90 -2.38
N SER A 250 -5.96 0.51 -3.66
CA SER A 250 -5.93 -0.89 -4.10
C SER A 250 -4.51 -1.49 -4.08
N PHE A 251 -3.76 -1.22 -3.00
CA PHE A 251 -2.44 -1.75 -2.72
C PHE A 251 -2.33 -2.04 -1.22
N GLY A 252 -1.33 -2.83 -0.84
CA GLY A 252 -1.04 -3.00 0.57
C GLY A 252 0.32 -3.62 0.84
N CYS A 253 0.79 -3.47 2.06
CA CYS A 253 2.02 -4.09 2.54
C CYS A 253 1.84 -4.78 3.89
N THR A 254 2.72 -5.75 4.17
CA THR A 254 2.87 -6.42 5.46
C THR A 254 4.11 -5.89 6.15
N THR A 255 4.21 -6.07 7.46
CA THR A 255 5.44 -5.83 8.22
C THR A 255 5.74 -7.04 9.07
N HIS A 256 7.00 -7.20 9.45
CA HIS A 256 7.38 -8.34 10.28
C HIS A 256 6.71 -8.31 11.67
N ASP A 257 6.60 -7.12 12.25
CA ASP A 257 6.03 -6.86 13.58
C ASP A 257 4.49 -6.76 13.57
N ASN A 258 3.85 -6.93 12.41
CA ASN A 258 2.41 -6.71 12.21
C ASN A 258 1.92 -5.34 12.72
N ARG A 259 2.77 -4.30 12.68
CA ARG A 259 2.42 -2.90 12.97
C ARG A 259 2.40 -2.08 11.68
N PRO A 260 1.57 -1.03 11.58
CA PRO A 260 1.56 -0.20 10.38
C PRO A 260 2.92 0.49 10.19
N PRO A 261 3.42 0.59 8.94
CA PRO A 261 4.54 1.48 8.68
C PRO A 261 4.17 2.91 9.12
N THR A 262 4.96 3.48 10.03
CA THR A 262 4.66 4.77 10.67
C THR A 262 4.36 5.90 9.68
N VAL A 263 5.02 5.90 8.52
CA VAL A 263 4.75 6.87 7.45
C VAL A 263 3.36 6.71 6.83
N LEU A 264 2.88 5.47 6.63
CA LEU A 264 1.55 5.19 6.10
C LEU A 264 0.48 5.48 7.16
N GLU A 265 0.72 5.09 8.41
CA GLU A 265 -0.15 5.43 9.54
C GLU A 265 -0.30 6.96 9.67
N ARG A 266 0.81 7.69 9.57
CA ARG A 266 0.79 9.16 9.60
C ARG A 266 0.01 9.73 8.41
N ALA A 267 0.16 9.17 7.21
CA ALA A 267 -0.61 9.61 6.05
C ALA A 267 -2.11 9.39 6.27
N VAL A 268 -2.51 8.22 6.80
CA VAL A 268 -3.90 7.91 7.17
C VAL A 268 -4.44 8.95 8.16
N GLN A 269 -3.73 9.19 9.27
CA GLN A 269 -4.12 10.17 10.30
C GLN A 269 -4.27 11.59 9.76
N ARG A 270 -3.49 11.98 8.75
CA ARG A 270 -3.56 13.31 8.12
C ARG A 270 -4.72 13.44 7.13
N LEU A 271 -5.12 12.35 6.49
CA LEU A 271 -6.13 12.33 5.44
C LEU A 271 -7.53 12.03 5.95
N SER A 272 -7.67 11.11 6.92
CA SER A 272 -8.96 10.60 7.38
C SER A 272 -9.97 11.67 7.82
N PRO A 273 -9.57 12.85 8.36
CA PRO A 273 -10.52 13.90 8.70
C PRO A 273 -11.18 14.56 7.48
N ALA A 274 -10.54 14.54 6.31
CA ALA A 274 -10.99 15.25 5.11
C ALA A 274 -11.40 14.33 3.95
N ILE A 275 -10.85 13.12 3.90
CA ILE A 275 -11.00 12.17 2.79
C ILE A 275 -11.36 10.80 3.34
N VAL A 276 -12.34 10.14 2.73
CA VAL A 276 -12.63 8.73 3.01
C VAL A 276 -11.56 7.87 2.34
N LEU A 277 -10.81 7.13 3.14
CA LEU A 277 -9.79 6.20 2.66
C LEU A 277 -10.42 4.82 2.55
N VAL A 278 -10.36 4.22 1.36
CA VAL A 278 -10.87 2.87 1.10
C VAL A 278 -9.72 2.02 0.58
N ALA A 279 -9.44 0.89 1.23
CA ALA A 279 -8.29 0.05 0.90
C ALA A 279 -8.66 -1.41 0.75
N ALA A 280 -7.99 -2.09 -0.19
CA ALA A 280 -8.15 -3.52 -0.41
C ALA A 280 -7.58 -4.31 0.78
N ALA A 281 -8.35 -5.26 1.33
CA ALA A 281 -7.96 -6.06 2.48
C ALA A 281 -6.76 -7.00 2.19
N GLY A 282 -6.45 -7.23 0.91
CA GLY A 282 -5.40 -8.11 0.43
C GLY A 282 -5.93 -9.42 -0.13
N ASN A 283 -5.06 -10.23 -0.76
CA ASN A 283 -5.44 -11.48 -1.42
C ASN A 283 -4.77 -12.69 -0.76
N HIS A 284 -4.76 -12.73 0.57
CA HIS A 284 -4.01 -13.72 1.35
C HIS A 284 -4.90 -14.62 2.23
N GLY A 285 -6.22 -14.69 1.99
CA GLY A 285 -7.14 -15.60 2.70
C GLY A 285 -6.82 -17.09 2.52
N ARG A 286 -6.13 -17.45 1.43
CA ARG A 286 -5.46 -18.73 1.23
C ARG A 286 -4.01 -18.52 0.81
N PRO A 287 -3.09 -18.28 1.76
CA PRO A 287 -1.71 -18.00 1.41
C PRO A 287 -1.06 -19.25 0.82
N THR A 288 -0.33 -19.08 -0.29
CA THR A 288 0.45 -20.14 -0.92
C THR A 288 1.54 -20.66 0.05
N PRO A 289 2.08 -21.88 -0.15
CA PRO A 289 3.18 -22.39 0.67
C PRO A 289 4.35 -21.40 0.77
N ARG A 290 4.62 -20.68 -0.32
CA ARG A 290 5.61 -19.61 -0.38
C ARG A 290 5.30 -18.44 0.56
N ARG A 291 4.06 -17.95 0.56
CA ARG A 291 3.63 -16.87 1.48
C ARG A 291 3.67 -17.34 2.94
N ARG A 292 3.30 -18.60 3.21
CA ARG A 292 3.43 -19.19 4.56
C ARG A 292 4.89 -19.29 5.00
N ALA A 293 5.81 -19.67 4.11
CA ALA A 293 7.24 -19.66 4.40
C ALA A 293 7.75 -18.24 4.73
N ALA A 294 7.16 -17.22 4.09
CA ALA A 294 7.35 -15.82 4.42
C ALA A 294 6.53 -15.33 5.63
N ARG A 295 6.02 -16.23 6.49
CA ARG A 295 5.23 -15.90 7.70
C ARG A 295 3.94 -15.10 7.44
N ILE A 296 3.46 -15.08 6.19
CA ILE A 296 2.16 -14.52 5.85
C ILE A 296 1.11 -15.61 5.99
N THR A 297 0.14 -15.34 6.85
CA THR A 297 -0.99 -16.18 7.17
C THR A 297 -2.28 -15.52 6.69
N GLU A 298 -3.38 -16.27 6.71
CA GLU A 298 -4.73 -15.79 6.42
C GLU A 298 -5.22 -14.63 7.31
N VAL A 299 -4.54 -14.38 8.43
CA VAL A 299 -4.86 -13.30 9.39
C VAL A 299 -3.72 -12.27 9.53
N THR A 300 -2.77 -12.24 8.59
CA THR A 300 -1.69 -11.24 8.62
C THR A 300 -2.24 -9.86 8.26
N PRO A 301 -2.07 -8.82 9.10
CA PRO A 301 -2.51 -7.47 8.79
C PRO A 301 -1.86 -6.90 7.52
N VAL A 302 -2.67 -6.22 6.71
CA VAL A 302 -2.24 -5.55 5.48
C VAL A 302 -2.52 -4.06 5.59
N TRP A 303 -1.49 -3.25 5.39
CA TRP A 303 -1.55 -1.80 5.55
C TRP A 303 -1.66 -1.12 4.18
N PRO A 304 -2.54 -0.12 4.01
CA PRO A 304 -3.24 0.61 5.06
C PRO A 304 -4.63 0.04 5.44
N ALA A 305 -5.09 -1.07 4.85
CA ALA A 305 -6.43 -1.61 5.13
C ALA A 305 -6.68 -1.92 6.61
N ALA A 306 -5.70 -2.45 7.34
CA ALA A 306 -5.83 -2.72 8.76
C ALA A 306 -5.72 -1.47 9.66
N CYS A 307 -5.51 -0.26 9.11
CA CYS A 307 -5.52 0.98 9.90
C CYS A 307 -6.94 1.33 10.34
N ALA A 308 -7.11 1.81 11.58
CA ALA A 308 -8.42 2.07 12.18
C ALA A 308 -9.30 3.07 11.40
N ASP A 309 -8.71 4.09 10.77
CA ASP A 309 -9.44 5.13 10.05
C ASP A 309 -9.62 4.84 8.53
N VAL A 310 -9.46 3.58 8.13
CA VAL A 310 -9.57 3.14 6.74
C VAL A 310 -10.77 2.20 6.60
N VAL A 311 -11.57 2.39 5.55
CA VAL A 311 -12.61 1.44 5.16
C VAL A 311 -11.95 0.29 4.42
N ALA A 312 -11.74 -0.83 5.10
CA ALA A 312 -11.14 -2.03 4.52
C ALA A 312 -12.19 -2.86 3.79
N VAL A 313 -11.86 -3.27 2.55
CA VAL A 313 -12.79 -3.97 1.67
C VAL A 313 -12.28 -5.37 1.31
N GLY A 314 -13.08 -6.39 1.64
CA GLY A 314 -12.89 -7.77 1.21
C GLY A 314 -13.68 -8.11 -0.05
N ALA A 315 -13.32 -9.21 -0.70
CA ALA A 315 -14.02 -9.72 -1.88
C ALA A 315 -15.03 -10.79 -1.47
N ARG A 316 -16.32 -10.53 -1.72
CA ARG A 316 -17.44 -11.41 -1.36
C ARG A 316 -17.29 -12.79 -1.98
N GLY A 317 -17.42 -13.84 -1.15
CA GLY A 317 -17.42 -15.23 -1.60
C GLY A 317 -16.10 -15.72 -2.20
N ALA A 318 -15.02 -14.95 -2.05
CA ALA A 318 -13.73 -15.26 -2.63
C ALA A 318 -12.78 -15.85 -1.59
N GLU A 319 -12.29 -17.08 -1.82
CA GLU A 319 -11.38 -17.74 -0.88
C GLU A 319 -10.04 -17.03 -0.68
N PHE A 320 -9.62 -16.21 -1.66
CA PHE A 320 -8.41 -15.40 -1.53
C PHE A 320 -8.60 -14.18 -0.64
N SER A 321 -9.84 -13.77 -0.34
CA SER A 321 -10.12 -12.64 0.54
C SER A 321 -9.85 -13.05 1.99
N PRO A 322 -9.07 -12.27 2.76
CA PRO A 322 -8.86 -12.56 4.18
C PRO A 322 -10.15 -12.33 4.97
N LYS A 323 -10.43 -13.24 5.90
CA LYS A 323 -11.57 -13.18 6.82
C LYS A 323 -11.07 -12.68 8.17
N VAL A 324 -11.08 -11.36 8.33
CA VAL A 324 -10.37 -10.68 9.42
C VAL A 324 -11.20 -9.52 9.99
N PRO A 325 -11.12 -9.25 11.30
CA PRO A 325 -12.07 -8.37 11.99
C PRO A 325 -11.94 -6.88 11.63
N TRP A 326 -10.88 -6.48 10.91
CA TRP A 326 -10.74 -5.10 10.42
C TRP A 326 -11.42 -4.86 9.06
N VAL A 327 -11.88 -5.90 8.34
CA VAL A 327 -12.69 -5.72 7.12
C VAL A 327 -14.01 -5.05 7.52
N ASN A 328 -14.41 -4.01 6.79
CA ASN A 328 -15.64 -3.26 7.07
C ASN A 328 -16.76 -3.55 6.05
N VAL A 329 -16.39 -3.89 4.82
CA VAL A 329 -17.33 -4.08 3.70
C VAL A 329 -16.88 -5.25 2.83
N LEU A 330 -17.83 -6.02 2.31
CA LEU A 330 -17.60 -6.99 1.25
C LEU A 330 -18.22 -6.50 -0.05
N ALA A 331 -17.51 -6.65 -1.16
CA ALA A 331 -18.00 -6.30 -2.49
C ALA A 331 -17.53 -7.31 -3.54
N ASP A 332 -18.07 -7.19 -4.76
CA ASP A 332 -17.76 -8.10 -5.85
C ASP A 332 -16.29 -7.90 -6.29
N GLY A 333 -15.48 -8.95 -6.08
CA GLY A 333 -14.07 -8.96 -6.44
C GLY A 333 -13.61 -10.25 -7.13
N LEU A 334 -14.52 -11.19 -7.39
CA LEU A 334 -14.26 -12.46 -8.06
C LEU A 334 -14.74 -12.38 -9.51
N ALA A 335 -13.85 -12.68 -10.46
CA ALA A 335 -14.15 -12.68 -11.90
C ALA A 335 -14.86 -11.40 -12.38
N VAL A 336 -14.37 -10.25 -11.94
CA VAL A 336 -14.90 -8.94 -12.34
C VAL A 336 -14.47 -8.64 -13.77
N THR A 337 -15.33 -8.03 -14.58
CA THR A 337 -14.97 -7.56 -15.93
C THR A 337 -14.80 -6.04 -15.93
N SER A 338 -13.69 -5.53 -16.46
CA SER A 338 -13.42 -4.09 -16.53
C SER A 338 -12.50 -3.71 -17.70
N THR A 339 -12.29 -2.40 -17.87
CA THR A 339 -11.30 -1.83 -18.79
C THR A 339 -9.89 -2.29 -18.45
N TYR A 340 -9.05 -2.42 -19.46
CA TYR A 340 -7.68 -2.89 -19.34
C TYR A 340 -6.86 -2.31 -20.51
N LEU A 341 -5.75 -2.94 -20.88
CA LEU A 341 -4.90 -2.51 -21.99
C LEU A 341 -5.07 -3.38 -23.24
N THR A 342 -4.60 -2.88 -24.38
CA THR A 342 -4.57 -3.60 -25.65
C THR A 342 -3.14 -4.02 -25.97
N GLY A 343 -2.94 -5.26 -26.43
CA GLY A 343 -1.62 -5.77 -26.82
C GLY A 343 -1.28 -7.12 -26.17
N GLU A 344 -0.09 -7.63 -26.51
CA GLU A 344 0.50 -8.78 -25.84
C GLU A 344 0.85 -8.40 -24.39
N VAL A 345 0.50 -9.27 -23.45
CA VAL A 345 0.75 -9.12 -22.01
C VAL A 345 1.50 -10.33 -21.51
N ASP A 346 2.65 -10.08 -20.88
CA ASP A 346 3.36 -11.07 -20.08
C ASP A 346 2.72 -11.11 -18.68
N VAL A 347 2.11 -12.24 -18.33
CA VAL A 347 1.61 -12.48 -16.97
C VAL A 347 2.80 -12.78 -16.09
N VAL A 348 3.16 -11.80 -15.26
CA VAL A 348 4.40 -11.84 -14.49
C VAL A 348 4.15 -12.14 -13.01
N GLU A 349 5.03 -12.96 -12.43
CA GLU A 349 5.17 -13.12 -11.00
C GLU A 349 6.54 -12.60 -10.56
N ARG A 350 6.58 -11.70 -9.58
CA ARG A 350 7.83 -11.27 -8.97
C ARG A 350 8.23 -12.22 -7.84
N LEU A 351 9.48 -12.65 -7.89
CA LEU A 351 10.09 -13.52 -6.90
C LEU A 351 10.75 -12.69 -5.77
N LEU A 352 10.93 -13.30 -4.60
CA LEU A 352 11.55 -12.69 -3.41
C LEU A 352 12.98 -12.17 -3.64
N ASN A 353 13.72 -12.81 -4.56
CA ASN A 353 15.06 -12.36 -4.99
C ASN A 353 15.00 -11.17 -5.98
N GLY A 354 13.81 -10.63 -6.27
CA GLY A 354 13.59 -9.54 -7.20
C GLY A 354 13.49 -9.94 -8.67
N GLU A 355 13.70 -11.23 -9.00
CA GLU A 355 13.53 -11.74 -10.35
C GLU A 355 12.06 -11.72 -10.77
N VAL A 356 11.80 -11.51 -12.05
CA VAL A 356 10.46 -11.52 -12.61
C VAL A 356 10.34 -12.74 -13.51
N ALA A 357 9.42 -13.65 -13.16
CA ALA A 357 9.11 -14.83 -13.95
C ALA A 357 7.86 -14.58 -14.80
N VAL A 358 7.96 -14.84 -16.10
CA VAL A 358 6.79 -14.85 -16.99
C VAL A 358 6.12 -16.21 -16.86
N GLN A 359 4.89 -16.22 -16.36
CA GLN A 359 4.10 -17.43 -16.15
C GLN A 359 3.26 -17.77 -17.39
N ASP A 360 2.75 -16.75 -18.08
CA ASP A 360 1.91 -16.90 -19.27
C ASP A 360 2.03 -15.67 -20.19
N LYS A 361 1.52 -15.78 -21.42
CA LYS A 361 1.44 -14.71 -22.42
C LYS A 361 0.04 -14.65 -23.01
N LEU A 362 -0.63 -13.52 -22.84
CA LEU A 362 -2.03 -13.34 -23.23
C LEU A 362 -2.20 -12.11 -24.14
N GLN A 363 -3.16 -12.17 -25.06
CA GLN A 363 -3.51 -11.04 -25.92
C GLN A 363 -4.79 -10.37 -25.43
N PHE A 364 -4.73 -9.06 -25.19
CA PHE A 364 -5.88 -8.26 -24.75
C PHE A 364 -6.31 -7.25 -25.80
N ASN A 365 -7.61 -6.92 -25.78
CA ASN A 365 -8.24 -5.94 -26.66
C ASN A 365 -8.93 -4.83 -25.85
N GLY A 366 -8.29 -4.37 -24.77
CA GLY A 366 -8.79 -3.26 -23.94
C GLY A 366 -9.66 -3.67 -22.76
N TYR A 367 -9.98 -4.96 -22.58
CA TYR A 367 -10.79 -5.43 -21.45
C TYR A 367 -10.27 -6.75 -20.90
N ALA A 368 -10.49 -6.97 -19.61
CA ALA A 368 -10.10 -8.18 -18.92
C ALA A 368 -11.19 -8.64 -17.94
N ILE A 369 -11.18 -9.94 -17.64
CA ILE A 369 -11.77 -10.52 -16.43
C ILE A 369 -10.64 -10.69 -15.42
N TRP A 370 -10.84 -10.24 -14.19
CA TRP A 370 -9.81 -10.30 -13.16
C TRP A 370 -10.40 -10.40 -11.76
N SER A 371 -9.71 -11.09 -10.86
CA SER A 371 -10.10 -11.25 -9.45
C SER A 371 -9.14 -10.59 -8.49
N GLY A 372 -9.65 -9.97 -7.43
CA GLY A 372 -8.87 -9.41 -6.33
C GLY A 372 -9.68 -8.46 -5.46
N THR A 373 -9.27 -8.31 -4.20
CA THR A 373 -9.85 -7.31 -3.28
C THR A 373 -9.66 -5.88 -3.78
N SER A 374 -8.70 -5.63 -4.68
CA SER A 374 -8.56 -4.37 -5.42
C SER A 374 -9.83 -3.94 -6.16
N PHE A 375 -10.58 -4.89 -6.71
CA PHE A 375 -11.77 -4.61 -7.52
C PHE A 375 -13.01 -4.47 -6.64
N ALA A 376 -13.09 -5.25 -5.57
CA ALA A 376 -14.08 -5.03 -4.51
C ALA A 376 -13.93 -3.62 -3.88
N CYS A 377 -12.69 -3.23 -3.56
CA CYS A 377 -12.35 -1.88 -3.09
C CYS A 377 -12.81 -0.80 -4.08
N ALA A 378 -12.50 -0.95 -5.36
CA ALA A 378 -12.91 -0.04 -6.42
C ALA A 378 -14.45 0.09 -6.53
N ALA A 379 -15.18 -1.03 -6.39
CA ALA A 379 -16.63 -1.03 -6.41
C ALA A 379 -17.21 -0.22 -5.23
N VAL A 380 -16.69 -0.42 -4.01
CA VAL A 380 -17.11 0.34 -2.83
C VAL A 380 -16.78 1.84 -2.96
N VAL A 381 -15.63 2.18 -3.53
CA VAL A 381 -15.27 3.58 -3.80
C VAL A 381 -16.28 4.24 -4.75
N GLY A 382 -16.65 3.56 -5.83
CA GLY A 382 -17.68 4.04 -6.75
C GLY A 382 -19.05 4.16 -6.07
N GLU A 383 -19.45 3.16 -5.28
CA GLU A 383 -20.69 3.17 -4.50
C GLU A 383 -20.77 4.37 -3.54
N ILE A 384 -19.69 4.65 -2.80
CA ILE A 384 -19.61 5.82 -1.90
C ILE A 384 -19.80 7.12 -2.69
N ALA A 385 -19.09 7.27 -3.82
CA ALA A 385 -19.16 8.47 -4.64
C ALA A 385 -20.57 8.68 -5.24
N ALA A 386 -21.17 7.62 -5.78
CA ALA A 386 -22.51 7.65 -6.35
C ALA A 386 -23.57 7.97 -5.29
N ARG A 387 -23.48 7.33 -4.13
CA ARG A 387 -24.44 7.50 -3.03
C ARG A 387 -24.35 8.89 -2.41
N ALA A 388 -23.15 9.44 -2.25
CA ALA A 388 -22.95 10.81 -1.77
C ALA A 388 -23.68 11.83 -2.65
N VAL A 389 -23.56 11.69 -3.98
CA VAL A 389 -24.24 12.56 -4.95
C VAL A 389 -25.75 12.34 -4.94
N ALA A 390 -26.20 11.08 -5.05
CA ALA A 390 -27.61 10.73 -5.17
C ALA A 390 -28.43 11.17 -3.95
N GLN A 391 -27.84 11.12 -2.76
CA GLN A 391 -28.50 11.49 -1.50
C GLN A 391 -28.14 12.90 -1.02
N ASN A 392 -27.28 13.63 -1.74
CA ASN A 392 -26.78 14.95 -1.34
C ASN A 392 -26.19 14.95 0.09
N ILE A 393 -25.33 13.98 0.38
CA ILE A 393 -24.63 13.81 1.66
C ILE A 393 -23.11 13.84 1.45
N SER A 394 -22.34 13.97 2.54
CA SER A 394 -20.88 13.88 2.44
C SER A 394 -20.44 12.47 2.06
N ALA A 395 -19.27 12.35 1.42
CA ALA A 395 -18.65 11.05 1.15
C ALA A 395 -18.48 10.21 2.42
N ARG A 396 -18.18 10.85 3.56
CA ARG A 396 -18.06 10.16 4.85
C ARG A 396 -19.40 9.60 5.32
N ALA A 397 -20.48 10.39 5.25
CA ALA A 397 -21.81 9.89 5.59
C ALA A 397 -22.25 8.72 4.69
N ALA A 398 -21.94 8.78 3.39
CA ALA A 398 -22.20 7.67 2.47
C ALA A 398 -21.40 6.42 2.84
N ALA A 399 -20.12 6.56 3.19
CA ALA A 399 -19.28 5.46 3.63
C ALA A 399 -19.78 4.85 4.96
N ASP A 400 -20.15 5.68 5.94
CA ASP A 400 -20.66 5.22 7.23
C ASP A 400 -21.96 4.41 7.07
N LEU A 401 -22.85 4.83 6.16
CA LEU A 401 -24.06 4.07 5.80
C LEU A 401 -23.72 2.72 5.18
N ILE A 402 -22.80 2.68 4.20
CA ILE A 402 -22.38 1.43 3.53
C ILE A 402 -21.73 0.46 4.54
N VAL A 403 -20.90 0.96 5.44
CA VAL A 403 -20.29 0.14 6.50
C VAL A 403 -21.35 -0.41 7.45
N ALA A 404 -22.31 0.43 7.88
CA ALA A 404 -23.40 -0.01 8.75
C ALA A 404 -24.28 -1.08 8.09
N GLU A 405 -24.58 -0.92 6.79
CA GLU A 405 -25.35 -1.90 6.01
C GLU A 405 -24.60 -3.23 5.79
N SER A 406 -23.27 -3.20 5.78
CA SER A 406 -22.42 -4.38 5.55
C SER A 406 -22.08 -5.16 6.84
N ALA A 407 -22.38 -4.60 8.01
CA ALA A 407 -21.90 -5.12 9.29
C ALA A 407 -22.32 -6.58 9.55
N ASP A 408 -23.59 -6.93 9.32
CA ASP A 408 -24.10 -8.28 9.52
C ASP A 408 -23.48 -9.28 8.52
N GLU A 409 -23.26 -8.85 7.28
CA GLU A 409 -22.62 -9.69 6.25
C GLU A 409 -21.17 -10.02 6.61
N VAL A 410 -20.40 -9.01 7.03
CA VAL A 410 -19.01 -9.18 7.47
C VAL A 410 -18.92 -10.07 8.71
N LEU A 411 -19.80 -9.86 9.70
CA LEU A 411 -19.82 -10.68 10.92
C LEU A 411 -20.14 -12.15 10.62
N ALA A 412 -21.05 -12.40 9.66
CA ALA A 412 -21.37 -13.75 9.22
C ALA A 412 -20.15 -14.45 8.58
N GLU A 413 -19.29 -13.71 7.88
CA GLU A 413 -18.09 -14.26 7.26
C GLU A 413 -16.98 -14.62 8.28
N LEU A 414 -16.91 -13.90 9.41
CA LEU A 414 -15.97 -14.16 10.52
C LEU A 414 -16.38 -15.34 11.40
N SER A 415 -17.66 -15.70 11.39
CA SER A 415 -18.24 -16.72 12.29
C SER A 415 -18.16 -18.16 11.73
N LEU A 416 -17.40 -18.35 10.64
CA LEU A 416 -17.15 -19.60 9.92
C LEU A 416 -15.66 -19.85 9.77
#